data_AF-A0A1F9XJ93-F1
#
_entry.id   AF-A0A1F9XJ93-F1
#
_cell.length_a   1.000
_cell.length_b   1.000
_cell.length_c   1.000
_cell.angle_alpha   90.00
_cell.angle_beta   90.00
_cell.angle_gamma   90.00
#
_symmetry.space_group_name_H-M   'P 1'
#
loop_
_entity.id
_entity.type
_entity.pdbx_description
1 polymer ?
#
loop_
_entity_poly.entity_id
_entity_poly.type
_entity_poly.pdbx_seq_one_letter_code
_entity_poly.pdbx_strand_id
1 'polypeptide(L)' 'MKENKYVEKAGIMPLIKGKSRKVISENIKELMDSYKKTGKIGNSTPVNLAKANRQAVAIAYSAANKKR' A
#
# COMPACT_ATOMS: atom_id res chain seq x y z
N MET A 1 21.40 3.30 18.49
CA MET A 1 20.89 2.34 17.50
C MET A 1 19.51 2.83 17.06
N LYS A 2 19.35 3.26 15.80
CA LYS A 2 18.05 3.75 15.30
C LYS A 2 17.19 2.54 15.01
N GLU A 3 16.12 2.39 15.78
CA GLU A 3 15.17 1.29 15.67
C GLU A 3 14.65 1.20 14.24
N ASN A 4 14.95 0.05 13.61
CA ASN A 4 14.66 -0.20 12.21
C ASN A 4 13.16 -0.48 12.08
N LYS A 5 12.37 0.59 11.96
CA LYS A 5 10.90 0.62 11.73
C LYS A 5 10.40 -0.29 10.59
N TYR A 6 11.30 -0.86 9.79
CA TYR A 6 11.00 -1.62 8.59
C TYR A 6 10.82 -3.14 8.80
N VAL A 7 10.98 -3.66 10.01
CA VAL A 7 10.98 -5.13 10.26
C VAL A 7 9.59 -5.70 10.60
N GLU A 8 8.58 -4.89 10.92
CA GLU A 8 7.25 -5.41 11.29
C GLU A 8 6.18 -5.15 10.22
N LYS A 9 5.92 -6.18 9.39
CA LYS A 9 4.61 -6.60 8.84
C LYS A 9 4.75 -7.21 7.45
N ALA A 10 5.45 -8.33 7.40
CA ALA A 10 5.12 -9.36 6.43
C ALA A 10 3.69 -9.87 6.75
N GLY A 11 2.71 -9.56 5.90
CA GLY A 11 1.40 -10.25 5.88
C GLY A 11 0.15 -9.38 5.88
N ILE A 12 0.16 -8.18 6.46
CA ILE A 12 -1.01 -7.27 6.45
C ILE A 12 -0.52 -5.84 6.23
N MET A 13 -0.64 -5.35 5.00
CA MET A 13 -0.30 -3.97 4.64
C MET A 13 -1.15 -3.00 5.48
N PRO A 14 -0.54 -2.18 6.35
CA PRO A 14 -1.31 -1.26 7.18
C PRO A 14 -1.73 -0.06 6.32
N LEU A 15 -2.90 -0.14 5.70
CA LEU A 15 -3.51 1.03 5.08
C LEU A 15 -3.98 1.99 6.17
N ILE A 16 -3.50 3.22 6.10
CA ILE A 16 -3.90 4.30 6.98
C ILE A 16 -5.37 4.61 6.70
N LYS A 17 -6.17 4.66 7.78
CA LYS A 17 -7.59 5.04 7.69
C LYS A 17 -7.69 6.55 7.50
N GLY A 18 -8.52 6.98 6.56
CA GLY A 18 -8.77 8.40 6.32
C GLY A 18 -9.06 8.69 4.86
N LYS A 19 -9.61 9.89 4.61
CA LYS A 19 -10.05 10.33 3.26
C LYS A 19 -9.22 11.47 2.70
N SER A 20 -8.23 11.96 3.45
CA SER A 20 -7.42 13.08 2.99
C SER A 20 -6.52 12.64 1.83
N ARG A 21 -6.22 13.57 0.92
CA ARG A 21 -5.30 13.33 -0.21
C ARG A 21 -3.94 12.84 0.28
N LYS A 22 -3.47 13.34 1.42
CA LYS A 22 -2.23 12.90 2.07
C LYS A 22 -2.29 11.42 2.44
N VAL A 23 -3.35 10.99 3.11
CA VAL A 23 -3.56 9.58 3.51
C VAL A 23 -3.64 8.66 2.30
N ILE A 24 -4.36 9.07 1.25
CA ILE A 24 -4.45 8.30 0.00
C ILE A 24 -3.07 8.16 -0.65
N SER A 25 -2.30 9.25 -0.73
CA SER A 25 -0.95 9.23 -1.31
C SER A 25 0.02 8.39 -0.50
N GLU A 26 -0.06 8.41 0.83
CA GLU A 26 0.76 7.58 1.72
C GLU A 26 0.42 6.10 1.54
N ASN A 27 -0.87 5.76 1.43
CA ASN A 27 -1.32 4.40 1.15
C ASN A 27 -0.82 3.90 -0.21
N ILE A 28 -0.91 4.71 -1.27
CA ILE A 28 -0.38 4.33 -2.60
C ILE A 28 1.13 4.08 -2.52
N LYS A 29 1.87 4.96 -1.82
CA LYS A 29 3.32 4.83 -1.65
C LYS A 29 3.68 3.50 -0.98
N GLU A 30 3.02 3.17 0.12
CA GLU A 30 3.28 1.92 0.86
C GLU A 30 3.03 0.67 -0.01
N LEU A 31 1.93 0.66 -0.76
CA LEU A 31 1.58 -0.44 -1.67
C LEU A 31 2.64 -0.61 -2.78
N MET A 32 3.12 0.50 -3.35
CA MET A 32 4.15 0.48 -4.39
C MET A 32 5.54 0.13 -3.85
N ASP A 33 5.88 0.57 -2.64
CA ASP A 33 7.14 0.21 -2.00
C ASP A 33 7.18 -1.28 -1.67
N SER A 34 6.06 -1.89 -1.27
CA SER A 34 5.97 -3.34 -1.11
C SER A 34 6.11 -4.10 -2.43
N TYR A 35 5.50 -3.61 -3.52
CA TYR A 35 5.69 -4.17 -4.85
C TYR A 35 7.15 -4.14 -5.28
N LYS A 36 7.84 -3.01 -5.08
CA LYS A 36 9.27 -2.89 -5.40
C LYS A 36 10.15 -3.84 -4.59
N LYS A 37 9.78 -4.11 -3.33
CA LYS A 37 10.53 -5.00 -2.43
C LYS A 37 10.28 -6.48 -2.69
N THR A 38 9.03 -6.85 -2.98
CA THR A 38 8.57 -8.26 -2.95
C THR A 38 7.99 -8.76 -4.28
N GLY A 39 7.74 -7.86 -5.23
CA GLY A 39 6.98 -8.14 -6.45
C GLY A 39 5.46 -8.26 -6.23
N LYS A 40 4.96 -8.00 -5.01
CA LYS A 40 3.57 -8.24 -4.63
C LYS A 40 2.88 -7.01 -4.07
N ILE A 41 1.56 -6.97 -4.25
CA ILE A 41 0.64 -6.06 -3.56
C ILE A 41 -0.35 -6.93 -2.80
N GLY A 42 -0.17 -7.04 -1.49
CA GLY A 42 -0.91 -8.01 -0.67
C GLY A 42 -0.70 -9.43 -1.21
N ASN A 43 -1.79 -10.09 -1.61
CA ASN A 43 -1.77 -11.42 -2.21
C ASN A 43 -1.67 -11.40 -3.74
N SER A 44 -1.77 -10.22 -4.36
CA SER A 44 -1.65 -10.06 -5.81
C SER A 44 -0.19 -9.94 -6.22
N THR A 45 0.16 -10.48 -7.40
CA THR A 45 1.50 -10.37 -7.98
C THR A 45 1.39 -9.69 -9.35
N PRO A 46 1.33 -8.35 -9.41
CA PRO A 46 1.17 -7.63 -10.66
C PRO A 46 2.34 -7.87 -11.61
N VAL A 47 2.04 -8.20 -12.88
CA VAL A 47 3.08 -8.51 -13.88
C VAL A 47 4.00 -7.32 -14.22
N ASN A 48 3.58 -6.08 -13.95
CA ASN A 48 4.38 -4.90 -14.22
C ASN A 48 3.98 -3.71 -13.32
N LEU A 49 4.83 -2.68 -13.33
CA LEU A 49 4.67 -1.47 -12.52
C LEU A 49 3.35 -0.73 -12.80
N ALA A 50 2.88 -0.72 -14.05
CA ALA A 50 1.64 -0.04 -14.42
C ALA A 50 0.42 -0.72 -13.78
N LYS A 51 0.36 -2.06 -13.81
CA LYS A 51 -0.70 -2.82 -13.14
C LYS A 51 -0.61 -2.70 -11.62
N ALA A 52 0.60 -2.72 -11.06
CA ALA A 52 0.83 -2.48 -9.65
C ALA A 52 0.27 -1.11 -9.22
N ASN A 53 0.58 -0.05 -9.97
CA ASN A 53 0.11 1.30 -9.67
C ASN A 53 -1.41 1.42 -9.74
N ARG A 54 -2.05 0.86 -10.77
CA ARG A 54 -3.53 0.84 -10.87
C ARG A 54 -4.17 0.15 -9.68
N GLN A 55 -3.63 -1.00 -9.28
CA GLN A 55 -4.13 -1.76 -8.14
C GLN A 55 -3.92 -1.00 -6.83
N ALA A 56 -2.75 -0.38 -6.65
CA ALA A 56 -2.43 0.43 -5.48
C ALA A 56 -3.41 1.61 -5.32
N VAL A 57 -3.66 2.34 -6.40
CA VAL A 57 -4.63 3.44 -6.45
C VAL A 57 -6.03 2.95 -6.08
N ALA A 58 -6.50 1.87 -6.71
CA ALA A 58 -7.83 1.32 -6.43
C ALA A 58 -7.98 0.94 -4.95
N ILE A 59 -7.01 0.23 -4.37
CA ILE A 59 -7.02 -0.17 -2.96
C ILE A 59 -7.02 1.06 -2.03
N ALA A 60 -6.19 2.07 -2.31
CA ALA A 60 -6.10 3.27 -1.49
C ALA A 60 -7.42 4.06 -1.47
N TYR A 61 -8.07 4.21 -2.62
CA TYR A 61 -9.38 4.85 -2.71
C TYR A 61 -10.50 4.00 -2.09
N SER A 62 -10.48 2.67 -2.24
CA SER A 62 -11.42 1.78 -1.56
C SER A 62 -11.27 1.85 -0.04
N ALA A 63 -10.04 1.92 0.48
CA ALA A 63 -9.77 2.08 1.90
C ALA A 63 -10.26 3.44 2.43
N ALA A 64 -10.15 4.50 1.64
CA ALA A 64 -10.69 5.82 1.98
C ALA A 64 -12.23 5.83 1.94
N ASN A 65 -12.85 5.17 0.97
CA ASN A 65 -14.30 5.20 0.77
C ASN A 65 -15.10 4.25 1.66
N LYS A 66 -14.45 3.30 2.35
CA LYS A 66 -15.14 2.40 3.29
C LYS A 66 -15.79 3.23 4.40
N LYS A 67 -17.12 3.36 4.35
CA LYS A 67 -17.92 4.00 5.41
C LYS A 67 -17.73 3.19 6.69
N ARG A 68 -17.61 3.91 7.82
CA ARG A 68 -17.52 3.30 9.16
C ARG A 68 -18.80 2.58 9.50
#